data_AF-A0A5N7ZTQ2-F1
#
_entry.id   AF-A0A5N7ZTQ2-F1
#
_cell.length_a   1.000
_cell.length_b   1.000
_cell.length_c   1.000
_cell.angle_alpha   90.00
_cell.angle_beta   90.00
_cell.angle_gamma   90.00
#
_symmetry.space_group_name_H-M   'P 1'
#
loop_
_entity.id
_entity.type
_entity.pdbx_description
1 polymer ?
#
loop_
_entity_poly.entity_id
_entity_poly.type
_entity_poly.pdbx_seq_one_letter_code
_entity_poly.pdbx_strand_id
1 'polypeptide(L)'
;MSLSNSPAWQQFIAATRSAPKRGEQLRLISAPGLRLDLSAQADSPALREAEEALLAQQGFDAARARLFDGGTANWTEERAAWHTALRASEPPASVAKAVLAERERLREFVRNADAAGRYGCVLHLGVGGSDWGPRLVTRALRHGGARREVRFASNVDSHSVADAMSRLDPHDTLVIVASKSFTTTEPLANAEVAMNWLRDAGVADPIKQVVAVTANVEAALNLGILPDHIFQIWDWVGGRYSLWSAIGLPIALALGNDAFDQLLAGAAAMDEHFRHAPIEANAPVQMALAGVVNRSALGYDSLVIAPYDSRLYHIVPWAQQLEMESLGKTATQDGSPAGVPTGPAVWGMSGTDCQHTFFQWLHQDTRGAPVDFILCEQPDHAYARHHELLIANCLAQRSALLRGKTYEEALAETSANESNPER
;
A
#
# COMPACT_ATOMS: atom_id res chain seq x y z
N MET A 1 14.89 29.43 2.26
CA MET A 1 14.39 29.58 3.65
C MET A 1 13.94 28.19 4.09
N SER A 2 14.31 27.73 5.29
CA SER A 2 13.85 26.41 5.75
C SER A 2 12.34 26.40 5.95
N LEU A 3 11.70 25.23 5.75
CA LEU A 3 10.26 25.07 5.92
C LEU A 3 9.81 25.55 7.31
N SER A 4 10.54 25.13 8.35
CA SER A 4 10.29 25.49 9.74
C SER A 4 10.24 27.00 10.01
N ASN A 5 10.93 27.81 9.21
CA ASN A 5 11.01 29.27 9.39
C ASN A 5 10.10 30.03 8.43
N SER A 6 9.36 29.33 7.57
CA SER A 6 8.47 29.97 6.61
C SER A 6 7.18 30.49 7.27
N PRO A 7 6.64 31.64 6.82
CA PRO A 7 5.40 32.19 7.37
C PRO A 7 4.22 31.21 7.28
N ALA A 8 4.04 30.52 6.15
CA ALA A 8 2.94 29.57 5.99
C ALA A 8 3.04 28.39 6.95
N TRP A 9 4.26 27.88 7.20
CA TRP A 9 4.47 26.82 8.19
C TRP A 9 4.15 27.27 9.61
N GLN A 10 4.62 28.45 10.01
CA GLN A 10 4.36 28.98 11.35
C GLN A 10 2.85 29.22 11.57
N GLN A 11 2.16 29.74 10.56
CA GLN A 11 0.70 29.90 10.57
C GLN A 11 -0.01 28.54 10.65
N PHE A 12 0.43 27.54 9.87
CA PHE A 12 -0.12 26.18 9.90
C PHE A 12 0.03 25.53 11.28
N ILE A 13 1.21 25.60 11.91
CA ILE A 13 1.43 25.07 13.26
C ILE A 13 0.55 25.79 14.29
N ALA A 14 0.44 27.12 14.19
CA ALA A 14 -0.40 27.90 15.10
C ALA A 14 -1.89 27.56 14.96
N ALA A 15 -2.40 27.49 13.72
CA ALA A 15 -3.79 27.14 13.44
C ALA A 15 -4.12 25.70 13.85
N THR A 16 -3.17 24.77 13.70
CA THR A 16 -3.35 23.37 14.13
C THR A 16 -3.50 23.27 15.65
N ARG A 17 -2.73 24.06 16.41
CA ARG A 17 -2.78 24.05 17.88
C ARG A 17 -4.08 24.63 18.44
N SER A 18 -4.73 25.53 17.70
CA SER A 18 -6.02 26.12 18.09
C SER A 18 -7.24 25.35 17.54
N ALA A 19 -7.06 24.50 16.54
CA ALA A 19 -8.15 23.74 15.94
C ALA A 19 -8.73 22.68 16.92
N PRO A 20 -10.07 22.60 17.06
CA PRO A 20 -10.72 21.57 17.86
C PRO A 20 -10.48 20.15 17.30
N LYS A 21 -10.51 19.17 18.20
CA LYS A 21 -10.26 17.74 17.92
C LYS A 21 -11.36 16.85 18.51
N ARG A 22 -12.62 17.24 18.31
CA ARG A 22 -13.75 16.69 19.09
C ARG A 22 -14.70 15.82 18.29
N GLY A 23 -14.61 15.82 16.95
CA GLY A 23 -15.47 15.02 16.07
C GLY A 23 -16.97 15.30 16.20
N GLU A 24 -17.33 16.51 16.64
CA GLU A 24 -18.71 16.97 16.76
C GLU A 24 -19.35 17.26 15.38
N GLN A 25 -18.55 17.59 14.37
CA GLN A 25 -19.00 17.83 13.01
C GLN A 25 -18.49 16.74 12.08
N LEU A 26 -19.40 16.18 11.26
CA LEU A 26 -19.04 15.18 10.27
C LEU A 26 -18.22 15.82 9.15
N ARG A 27 -17.08 15.21 8.84
CA ARG A 27 -16.21 15.57 7.73
C ARG A 27 -15.97 14.34 6.86
N LEU A 28 -16.89 14.12 5.93
CA LEU A 28 -16.85 13.00 5.00
C LEU A 28 -16.44 13.47 3.60
N ILE A 29 -15.44 12.81 3.03
CA ILE A 29 -15.02 13.00 1.64
C ILE A 29 -15.38 11.75 0.86
N SER A 30 -16.11 11.92 -0.24
CA SER A 30 -16.38 10.83 -1.18
C SER A 30 -15.24 10.76 -2.19
N ALA A 31 -14.73 9.55 -2.42
CA ALA A 31 -13.73 9.24 -3.44
C ALA A 31 -14.16 7.97 -4.20
N PRO A 32 -13.57 7.65 -5.35
CA PRO A 32 -13.94 6.45 -6.11
C PRO A 32 -13.85 5.18 -5.26
N GLY A 33 -15.01 4.55 -5.03
CA GLY A 33 -15.12 3.31 -4.25
C GLY A 33 -14.91 3.44 -2.74
N LEU A 34 -14.69 4.64 -2.20
CA LEU A 34 -14.33 4.86 -0.80
C LEU A 34 -15.01 6.10 -0.19
N ARG A 35 -15.22 6.07 1.12
CA ARG A 35 -15.59 7.24 1.93
C ARG A 35 -14.51 7.45 2.98
N LEU A 36 -13.93 8.65 3.01
CA LEU A 36 -12.94 9.04 4.01
C LEU A 36 -13.63 9.87 5.09
N ASP A 37 -13.53 9.43 6.34
CA ASP A 37 -14.05 10.15 7.50
C ASP A 37 -12.90 10.79 8.29
N LEU A 38 -12.81 12.13 8.21
CA LEU A 38 -11.81 12.94 8.91
C LEU A 38 -12.40 13.67 10.11
N SER A 39 -13.60 13.31 10.57
CA SER A 39 -14.29 14.03 11.65
C SER A 39 -13.47 14.04 12.94
N ALA A 40 -12.69 12.99 13.19
CA ALA A 40 -11.84 12.87 14.38
C ALA A 40 -10.50 13.63 14.27
N GLN A 41 -10.19 14.25 13.13
CA GLN A 41 -8.96 15.02 12.93
C GLN A 41 -9.15 16.49 13.35
N ALA A 42 -8.03 17.19 13.55
CA ALA A 42 -8.06 18.63 13.80
C ALA A 42 -8.63 19.36 12.58
N ASP A 43 -9.58 20.27 12.81
CA ASP A 43 -10.23 21.00 11.73
C ASP A 43 -10.75 22.36 12.20
N SER A 44 -10.52 23.40 11.40
CA SER A 44 -11.10 24.74 11.59
C SER A 44 -10.97 25.54 10.30
N PRO A 45 -11.77 26.59 10.07
CA PRO A 45 -11.60 27.47 8.91
C PRO A 45 -10.18 28.03 8.79
N ALA A 46 -9.57 28.46 9.92
CA ALA A 46 -8.21 28.99 9.95
C ALA A 46 -7.15 27.92 9.62
N LEU A 47 -7.38 26.66 10.03
CA LEU A 47 -6.48 25.56 9.67
C LEU A 47 -6.55 25.27 8.17
N ARG A 48 -7.74 25.20 7.58
CA ARG A 48 -7.92 24.96 6.14
C ARG A 48 -7.25 26.05 5.29
N GLU A 49 -7.41 27.32 5.67
CA GLU A 49 -6.72 28.44 5.00
C GLU A 49 -5.19 28.30 5.12
N ALA A 50 -4.69 27.91 6.30
CA ALA A 50 -3.26 27.70 6.50
C ALA A 50 -2.70 26.48 5.73
N GLU A 51 -3.49 25.41 5.59
CA GLU A 51 -3.16 24.24 4.78
C GLU A 51 -3.03 24.61 3.30
N GLU A 52 -3.99 25.35 2.75
CA GLU A 52 -3.94 25.85 1.37
C GLU A 52 -2.71 26.76 1.14
N ALA A 53 -2.46 27.69 2.06
CA ALA A 53 -1.29 28.56 1.99
C ALA A 53 0.03 27.76 2.04
N LEU A 54 0.09 26.71 2.87
CA LEU A 54 1.25 25.83 2.95
C LEU A 54 1.46 25.06 1.65
N LEU A 55 0.42 24.46 1.09
CA LEU A 55 0.48 23.74 -0.19
C LEU A 55 0.93 24.65 -1.34
N ALA A 56 0.39 25.87 -1.40
CA ALA A 56 0.79 26.87 -2.38
C ALA A 56 2.27 27.25 -2.23
N GLN A 57 2.74 27.51 -1.01
CA GLN A 57 4.14 27.81 -0.73
C GLN A 57 5.07 26.66 -1.13
N GLN A 58 4.65 25.41 -0.94
CA GLN A 58 5.43 24.22 -1.33
C GLN A 58 5.32 23.88 -2.82
N GLY A 59 4.55 24.64 -3.61
CA GLY A 59 4.38 24.39 -5.03
C GLY A 59 3.68 23.06 -5.33
N PHE A 60 2.75 22.65 -4.46
CA PHE A 60 2.08 21.35 -4.53
C PHE A 60 1.43 21.09 -5.90
N ASP A 61 0.72 22.07 -6.47
CA ASP A 61 0.06 21.90 -7.77
C ASP A 61 1.05 21.62 -8.91
N ALA A 62 2.20 22.28 -8.89
CA ALA A 62 3.25 22.03 -9.88
C ALA A 62 3.89 20.64 -9.69
N ALA A 63 4.06 20.18 -8.45
CA ALA A 63 4.54 18.83 -8.14
C ALA A 63 3.51 17.77 -8.57
N ARG A 64 2.22 18.01 -8.31
CA ARG A 64 1.10 17.16 -8.74
C ARG A 64 1.03 17.06 -10.26
N ALA A 65 1.10 18.18 -10.98
CA ALA A 65 1.14 18.17 -12.44
C ALA A 65 2.36 17.37 -12.97
N ARG A 66 3.55 17.58 -12.39
CA ARG A 66 4.77 16.85 -12.76
C ARG A 66 4.67 15.34 -12.56
N LEU A 67 3.94 14.88 -11.54
CA LEU A 67 3.71 13.45 -11.31
C LEU A 67 2.96 12.80 -12.48
N PHE A 68 2.00 13.50 -13.09
CA PHE A 68 1.17 12.99 -14.18
C PHE A 68 1.74 13.28 -15.56
N ASP A 69 2.12 14.54 -15.80
CA ASP A 69 2.55 15.02 -17.12
C ASP A 69 4.02 14.67 -17.40
N GLY A 70 4.78 14.36 -16.36
CA GLY A 70 6.18 13.98 -16.44
C GLY A 70 7.18 15.04 -16.04
N GLY A 71 8.43 14.71 -16.34
CA GLY A 71 9.60 15.47 -15.90
C GLY A 71 10.24 14.87 -14.65
N THR A 72 11.20 15.61 -14.10
CA THR A 72 12.03 15.15 -12.98
C THR A 72 11.29 15.30 -11.66
N ALA A 73 10.46 14.31 -11.32
CA ALA A 73 9.79 14.19 -10.02
C ALA A 73 10.73 13.56 -8.97
N ASN A 74 11.61 12.68 -9.41
CA ASN A 74 12.69 12.15 -8.59
C ASN A 74 13.98 12.88 -8.96
N TRP A 75 14.30 13.92 -8.19
CA TRP A 75 15.40 14.83 -8.46
C TRP A 75 16.79 14.23 -8.18
N THR A 76 16.93 13.32 -7.22
CA THR A 76 18.23 12.72 -6.91
C THR A 76 18.71 11.73 -7.96
N GLU A 77 17.77 11.09 -8.66
CA GLU A 77 18.06 10.10 -9.72
C GLU A 77 17.63 10.61 -11.10
N GLU A 78 17.34 11.92 -11.20
CA GLU A 78 16.97 12.62 -12.43
C GLU A 78 15.92 11.91 -13.29
N ARG A 79 14.91 11.30 -12.65
CA ARG A 79 13.92 10.45 -13.32
C ARG A 79 12.48 10.84 -13.03
N ALA A 80 11.59 10.39 -13.91
CA ALA A 80 10.15 10.44 -13.68
C ALA A 80 9.72 9.43 -12.60
N ALA A 81 8.54 9.65 -12.01
CA ALA A 81 7.91 8.76 -11.02
C ALA A 81 6.54 8.26 -11.51
N TRP A 82 6.49 7.77 -12.77
CA TRP A 82 5.27 7.56 -13.55
C TRP A 82 4.48 6.27 -13.27
N HIS A 83 4.44 5.82 -12.03
CA HIS A 83 3.66 4.64 -11.67
C HIS A 83 2.14 4.79 -11.99
N THR A 84 1.60 6.00 -12.08
CA THR A 84 0.23 6.30 -12.55
C THR A 84 0.01 5.93 -14.02
N ALA A 85 1.03 6.06 -14.87
CA ALA A 85 0.96 5.71 -16.29
C ALA A 85 0.63 4.23 -16.53
N LEU A 86 1.01 3.35 -15.58
CA LEU A 86 0.78 1.90 -15.67
C LEU A 86 -0.70 1.51 -15.68
N ARG A 87 -1.55 2.36 -15.10
CA ARG A 87 -2.99 2.12 -14.91
C ARG A 87 -3.88 3.11 -15.65
N ALA A 88 -3.30 4.18 -16.20
CA ALA A 88 -4.03 5.14 -17.03
C ALA A 88 -4.66 4.46 -18.27
N SER A 89 -5.86 4.91 -18.64
CA SER A 89 -6.46 4.61 -19.95
C SER A 89 -5.65 5.25 -21.07
N GLU A 90 -5.18 6.48 -20.84
CA GLU A 90 -4.37 7.28 -21.74
C GLU A 90 -3.06 7.68 -21.02
N PRO A 91 -2.04 6.79 -21.01
CA PRO A 91 -0.74 7.14 -20.42
C PRO A 91 -0.06 8.28 -21.20
N PRO A 92 0.94 8.97 -20.62
CA PRO A 92 1.71 9.98 -21.33
C PRO A 92 2.28 9.45 -22.66
N ALA A 93 2.18 10.24 -23.73
CA ALA A 93 2.48 9.81 -25.10
C ALA A 93 3.88 9.18 -25.27
N SER A 94 4.87 9.66 -24.49
CA SER A 94 6.24 9.15 -24.50
C SER A 94 6.39 7.70 -24.03
N VAL A 95 5.48 7.22 -23.17
CA VAL A 95 5.50 5.86 -22.61
C VAL A 95 4.28 5.02 -22.97
N ALA A 96 3.23 5.62 -23.53
CA ALA A 96 1.95 4.97 -23.83
C ALA A 96 2.10 3.70 -24.65
N LYS A 97 2.86 3.74 -25.75
CA LYS A 97 3.08 2.56 -26.61
C LYS A 97 3.71 1.41 -25.83
N ALA A 98 4.75 1.68 -25.03
CA ALA A 98 5.45 0.67 -24.27
C ALA A 98 4.57 0.07 -23.16
N VAL A 99 3.88 0.93 -22.40
CA VAL A 99 2.99 0.50 -21.31
C VAL A 99 1.83 -0.34 -21.82
N LEU A 100 1.14 0.11 -22.87
CA LEU A 100 -0.01 -0.60 -23.43
C LEU A 100 0.40 -1.93 -24.07
N ALA A 101 1.54 -1.98 -24.76
CA ALA A 101 2.06 -3.23 -25.32
C ALA A 101 2.40 -4.24 -24.22
N GLU A 102 3.06 -3.82 -23.15
CA GLU A 102 3.45 -4.73 -22.07
C GLU A 102 2.25 -5.24 -21.26
N ARG A 103 1.23 -4.39 -21.05
CA ARG A 103 -0.06 -4.82 -20.49
C ARG A 103 -0.71 -5.89 -21.35
N GLU A 104 -0.70 -5.72 -22.67
CA GLU A 104 -1.29 -6.71 -23.57
C GLU A 104 -0.50 -8.02 -23.62
N ARG A 105 0.84 -7.95 -23.61
CA ARG A 105 1.70 -9.15 -23.48
C ARG A 105 1.38 -9.94 -22.22
N LEU A 106 1.22 -9.26 -21.08
CA LEU A 106 0.82 -9.89 -19.83
C LEU A 106 -0.55 -10.58 -19.96
N ARG A 107 -1.54 -9.87 -20.52
CA ARG A 107 -2.88 -10.45 -20.73
C ARG A 107 -2.84 -11.68 -21.63
N GLU A 108 -2.09 -11.60 -22.72
CA GLU A 108 -1.94 -12.69 -23.68
C GLU A 108 -1.29 -13.91 -23.03
N PHE A 109 -0.24 -13.72 -22.24
CA PHE A 109 0.40 -14.80 -21.49
C PHE A 109 -0.60 -15.51 -20.56
N VAL A 110 -1.40 -14.75 -19.80
CA VAL A 110 -2.42 -15.30 -18.91
C VAL A 110 -3.51 -16.04 -19.70
N ARG A 111 -4.00 -15.47 -20.82
CA ARG A 111 -4.99 -16.13 -21.69
C ARG A 111 -4.47 -17.46 -22.25
N ASN A 112 -3.21 -17.48 -22.68
CA ASN A 112 -2.58 -18.67 -23.22
C ASN A 112 -2.38 -19.74 -22.14
N ALA A 113 -1.98 -19.35 -20.94
CA ALA A 113 -1.88 -20.26 -19.79
C ALA A 113 -3.25 -20.85 -19.42
N ASP A 114 -4.31 -20.03 -19.39
CA ASP A 114 -5.69 -20.47 -19.16
C ASP A 114 -6.18 -21.45 -20.24
N ALA A 115 -6.02 -21.09 -21.51
CA ALA A 115 -6.47 -21.92 -22.64
C ALA A 115 -5.75 -23.27 -22.72
N ALA A 116 -4.47 -23.30 -22.36
CA ALA A 116 -3.67 -24.52 -22.33
C ALA A 116 -3.89 -25.37 -21.06
N GLY A 117 -4.62 -24.86 -20.06
CA GLY A 117 -4.78 -25.52 -18.76
C GLY A 117 -3.44 -25.74 -18.05
N ARG A 118 -2.49 -24.80 -18.20
CA ARG A 118 -1.13 -24.91 -17.64
C ARG A 118 -0.97 -24.05 -16.40
N TYR A 119 -0.03 -24.50 -15.56
CA TYR A 119 0.43 -23.82 -14.37
C TYR A 119 -0.68 -23.68 -13.34
N GLY A 120 -1.20 -24.80 -12.82
CA GLY A 120 -2.15 -24.79 -11.71
C GLY A 120 -1.62 -24.06 -10.47
N CYS A 121 -0.29 -24.01 -10.32
CA CYS A 121 0.40 -23.27 -9.27
C CYS A 121 1.39 -22.23 -9.81
N VAL A 122 1.62 -21.17 -9.03
CA VAL A 122 2.64 -20.15 -9.28
C VAL A 122 3.54 -20.02 -8.04
N LEU A 123 4.84 -20.18 -8.23
CA LEU A 123 5.86 -19.87 -7.24
C LEU A 123 6.47 -18.49 -7.57
N HIS A 124 6.11 -17.48 -6.79
CA HIS A 124 6.60 -16.10 -6.95
C HIS A 124 7.79 -15.83 -6.04
N LEU A 125 8.91 -15.44 -6.65
CA LEU A 125 10.19 -15.18 -6.01
C LEU A 125 10.52 -13.69 -6.13
N GLY A 126 10.32 -12.94 -5.07
CA GLY A 126 10.52 -11.49 -5.06
C GLY A 126 10.67 -10.96 -3.64
N VAL A 127 11.22 -9.76 -3.46
CA VAL A 127 11.46 -9.17 -2.13
C VAL A 127 11.03 -7.71 -2.11
N GLY A 128 10.50 -7.28 -0.96
CA GLY A 128 10.02 -5.91 -0.76
C GLY A 128 8.99 -5.52 -1.82
N GLY A 129 9.37 -4.58 -2.69
CA GLY A 129 8.44 -3.95 -3.64
C GLY A 129 7.94 -4.89 -4.72
N SER A 130 8.69 -5.96 -5.01
CA SER A 130 8.28 -7.00 -5.97
C SER A 130 7.43 -8.11 -5.34
N ASP A 131 7.18 -8.08 -4.02
CA ASP A 131 6.43 -9.12 -3.30
C ASP A 131 5.16 -8.58 -2.61
N TRP A 132 5.29 -7.52 -1.79
CA TRP A 132 4.22 -7.13 -0.88
C TRP A 132 2.91 -6.75 -1.56
N GLY A 133 2.97 -6.05 -2.70
CA GLY A 133 1.79 -5.69 -3.48
C GLY A 133 1.06 -6.93 -4.00
N PRO A 134 1.71 -7.79 -4.81
CA PRO A 134 1.16 -9.06 -5.25
C PRO A 134 0.60 -9.93 -4.13
N ARG A 135 1.33 -10.08 -3.03
CA ARG A 135 0.91 -10.86 -1.85
C ARG A 135 -0.34 -10.28 -1.20
N LEU A 136 -0.42 -8.96 -1.06
CA LEU A 136 -1.60 -8.26 -0.54
C LEU A 136 -2.81 -8.52 -1.41
N VAL A 137 -2.73 -8.24 -2.71
CA VAL A 137 -3.89 -8.31 -3.61
C VAL A 137 -4.39 -9.74 -3.78
N THR A 138 -3.48 -10.69 -4.03
CA THR A 138 -3.85 -12.10 -4.19
C THR A 138 -4.59 -12.62 -2.97
N ARG A 139 -4.16 -12.26 -1.76
CA ARG A 139 -4.90 -12.60 -0.53
C ARG A 139 -6.23 -11.84 -0.42
N ALA A 140 -6.21 -10.53 -0.64
CA ALA A 140 -7.36 -9.65 -0.43
C ALA A 140 -8.56 -10.03 -1.30
N LEU A 141 -8.30 -10.46 -2.54
CA LEU A 141 -9.34 -10.68 -3.56
C LEU A 141 -9.60 -12.16 -3.90
N ARG A 142 -8.93 -13.11 -3.22
CA ARG A 142 -9.03 -14.56 -3.53
C ARG A 142 -10.44 -15.14 -3.52
N HIS A 143 -11.34 -14.59 -2.70
CA HIS A 143 -12.66 -15.17 -2.43
C HIS A 143 -13.64 -15.01 -3.59
N GLY A 144 -13.32 -14.18 -4.58
CA GLY A 144 -14.08 -14.07 -5.84
C GLY A 144 -13.89 -15.24 -6.82
N GLY A 145 -13.01 -16.21 -6.51
CA GLY A 145 -12.73 -17.38 -7.34
C GLY A 145 -11.30 -17.37 -7.89
N ALA A 146 -10.34 -17.80 -7.08
CA ALA A 146 -8.96 -17.96 -7.52
C ALA A 146 -8.85 -19.09 -8.57
N ARG A 147 -8.21 -18.80 -9.70
CA ARG A 147 -7.90 -19.72 -10.80
C ARG A 147 -6.66 -20.56 -10.51
N ARG A 148 -5.69 -19.98 -9.80
CA ARG A 148 -4.40 -20.58 -9.47
C ARG A 148 -4.01 -20.27 -8.04
N GLU A 149 -3.31 -21.21 -7.42
CA GLU A 149 -2.65 -20.97 -6.15
C GLU A 149 -1.32 -20.25 -6.38
N VAL A 150 -1.08 -19.17 -5.64
CA VAL A 150 0.22 -18.46 -5.66
C VAL A 150 0.91 -18.64 -4.32
N ARG A 151 2.13 -19.16 -4.37
CA ARG A 151 3.05 -19.27 -3.25
C ARG A 151 4.17 -18.24 -3.42
N PHE A 152 4.56 -17.61 -2.32
CA PHE A 152 5.50 -16.51 -2.36
C PHE A 152 6.71 -16.80 -1.47
N ALA A 153 7.91 -16.67 -2.01
CA ALA A 153 9.16 -16.72 -1.25
C ALA A 153 9.96 -15.44 -1.46
N SER A 154 10.35 -14.81 -0.36
CA SER A 154 10.98 -13.48 -0.37
C SER A 154 12.25 -13.37 0.45
N ASN A 155 12.42 -14.26 1.43
CA ASN A 155 13.60 -14.28 2.28
C ASN A 155 14.71 -15.16 1.66
N VAL A 156 15.96 -14.85 1.96
CA VAL A 156 17.12 -15.70 1.63
C VAL A 156 17.21 -16.93 2.54
N ASP A 157 16.58 -16.86 3.73
CA ASP A 157 16.39 -18.05 4.56
C ASP A 157 15.58 -19.10 3.79
N SER A 158 16.20 -20.24 3.53
CA SER A 158 15.65 -21.30 2.69
C SER A 158 14.36 -21.91 3.23
N HIS A 159 14.00 -21.72 4.51
CA HIS A 159 12.65 -22.04 4.98
C HIS A 159 11.58 -21.34 4.15
N SER A 160 11.82 -20.10 3.72
CA SER A 160 10.86 -19.34 2.90
C SER A 160 10.57 -20.02 1.56
N VAL A 161 11.60 -20.46 0.83
CA VAL A 161 11.41 -21.12 -0.47
C VAL A 161 10.97 -22.58 -0.32
N ALA A 162 11.49 -23.30 0.67
CA ALA A 162 11.07 -24.67 0.97
C ALA A 162 9.58 -24.74 1.33
N ASP A 163 9.09 -23.85 2.20
CA ASP A 163 7.68 -23.77 2.57
C ASP A 163 6.80 -23.36 1.38
N ALA A 164 7.28 -22.44 0.54
CA ALA A 164 6.57 -22.01 -0.67
C ALA A 164 6.46 -23.13 -1.72
N MET A 165 7.48 -23.98 -1.86
CA MET A 165 7.47 -25.14 -2.77
C MET A 165 6.72 -26.35 -2.19
N SER A 166 6.49 -26.39 -0.89
CA SER A 166 5.89 -27.54 -0.21
C SER A 166 4.53 -27.91 -0.80
N ARG A 167 4.42 -29.18 -1.22
CA ARG A 167 3.22 -29.81 -1.82
C ARG A 167 2.80 -29.26 -3.20
N LEU A 168 3.64 -28.43 -3.85
CA LEU A 168 3.42 -28.05 -5.24
C LEU A 168 3.81 -29.20 -6.17
N ASP A 169 3.11 -29.35 -7.30
CA ASP A 169 3.52 -30.24 -8.39
C ASP A 169 4.56 -29.50 -9.27
N PRO A 170 5.82 -29.97 -9.32
CA PRO A 170 6.86 -29.36 -10.15
C PRO A 170 6.51 -29.31 -11.64
N HIS A 171 5.72 -30.26 -12.15
CA HIS A 171 5.34 -30.33 -13.58
C HIS A 171 4.20 -29.36 -13.94
N ASP A 172 3.52 -28.79 -12.94
CA ASP A 172 2.39 -27.86 -13.11
C ASP A 172 2.60 -26.53 -12.34
N THR A 173 3.85 -26.14 -12.11
CA THR A 173 4.21 -24.90 -11.40
C THR A 173 4.96 -23.92 -12.31
N LEU A 174 4.45 -22.69 -12.44
CA LEU A 174 5.21 -21.57 -13.02
C LEU A 174 6.06 -20.90 -11.95
N VAL A 175 7.33 -20.64 -12.23
CA VAL A 175 8.23 -19.88 -11.36
C VAL A 175 8.35 -18.45 -11.90
N ILE A 176 8.03 -17.46 -11.08
CA ILE A 176 8.19 -16.04 -11.42
C ILE A 176 9.37 -15.49 -10.60
N VAL A 177 10.39 -14.97 -11.28
CA VAL A 177 11.54 -14.29 -10.67
C VAL A 177 11.38 -12.78 -10.85
N ALA A 178 11.09 -12.07 -9.76
CA ALA A 178 10.77 -10.65 -9.77
C ALA A 178 11.86 -9.81 -9.09
N SER A 179 12.74 -9.20 -9.89
CA SER A 179 13.81 -8.31 -9.43
C SER A 179 14.06 -7.21 -10.45
N LYS A 180 14.00 -5.94 -10.01
CA LYS A 180 14.21 -4.80 -10.90
C LYS A 180 15.62 -4.79 -11.51
N SER A 181 16.65 -4.96 -10.69
CA SER A 181 18.04 -5.00 -11.17
C SER A 181 18.43 -6.33 -11.78
N PHE A 182 17.67 -7.39 -11.46
CA PHE A 182 18.02 -8.78 -11.76
C PHE A 182 19.39 -9.20 -11.21
N THR A 183 19.82 -8.54 -10.14
CA THR A 183 21.06 -8.82 -9.40
C THR A 183 20.81 -8.96 -7.89
N THR A 184 19.55 -8.82 -7.47
CA THR A 184 19.15 -8.95 -6.06
C THR A 184 19.39 -10.38 -5.59
N THR A 185 20.12 -10.53 -4.48
CA THR A 185 20.59 -11.82 -3.99
C THR A 185 19.45 -12.79 -3.69
N GLU A 186 18.41 -12.32 -2.98
CA GLU A 186 17.37 -13.19 -2.43
C GLU A 186 16.51 -13.84 -3.52
N PRO A 187 15.95 -13.10 -4.52
CA PRO A 187 15.20 -13.73 -5.60
C PRO A 187 16.04 -14.68 -6.47
N LEU A 188 17.31 -14.36 -6.72
CA LEU A 188 18.19 -15.19 -7.56
C LEU A 188 18.60 -16.48 -6.83
N ALA A 189 18.95 -16.40 -5.54
CA ALA A 189 19.25 -17.58 -4.73
C ALA A 189 18.03 -18.51 -4.63
N ASN A 190 16.83 -17.94 -4.42
CA ASN A 190 15.60 -18.73 -4.42
C ASN A 190 15.29 -19.31 -5.80
N ALA A 191 15.61 -18.61 -6.89
CA ALA A 191 15.43 -19.12 -8.24
C ALA A 191 16.34 -20.31 -8.53
N GLU A 192 17.58 -20.29 -8.04
CA GLU A 192 18.49 -21.43 -8.13
C GLU A 192 17.92 -22.67 -7.43
N VAL A 193 17.39 -22.51 -6.22
CA VAL A 193 16.72 -23.59 -5.47
C VAL A 193 15.51 -24.13 -6.24
N ALA A 194 14.63 -23.24 -6.73
CA ALA A 194 13.45 -23.64 -7.50
C ALA A 194 13.84 -24.38 -8.80
N MET A 195 14.89 -23.92 -9.49
CA MET A 195 15.39 -24.58 -10.70
C MET A 195 15.97 -25.96 -10.42
N ASN A 196 16.67 -26.14 -9.30
CA ASN A 196 17.14 -27.46 -8.87
C ASN A 196 15.94 -28.36 -8.55
N TRP A 197 14.95 -27.85 -7.81
CA TRP A 197 13.71 -28.58 -7.49
C TRP A 197 12.96 -29.08 -8.73
N LEU A 198 12.82 -28.24 -9.76
CA LEU A 198 12.23 -28.64 -11.04
C LEU A 198 13.05 -29.74 -11.75
N ARG A 199 14.39 -29.62 -11.75
CA ARG A 199 15.29 -30.62 -12.35
C ARG A 199 15.21 -31.97 -11.65
N ASP A 200 15.26 -31.95 -10.32
CA ASP A 200 15.23 -33.16 -9.50
C ASP A 200 13.89 -33.91 -9.64
N ALA A 201 12.80 -33.19 -9.96
CA ALA A 201 11.49 -33.75 -10.26
C ALA A 201 11.35 -34.30 -11.69
N GLY A 202 12.38 -34.19 -12.54
CA GLY A 202 12.37 -34.70 -13.91
C GLY A 202 11.73 -33.77 -14.95
N VAL A 203 11.59 -32.47 -14.66
CA VAL A 203 11.17 -31.48 -15.68
C VAL A 203 12.29 -31.36 -16.72
N ALA A 204 11.99 -31.74 -17.96
CA ALA A 204 13.00 -31.86 -19.02
C ALA A 204 13.71 -30.54 -19.34
N ASP A 205 13.00 -29.42 -19.25
CA ASP A 205 13.51 -28.09 -19.56
C ASP A 205 12.96 -27.04 -18.58
N PRO A 206 13.52 -26.96 -17.36
CA PRO A 206 12.97 -26.13 -16.28
C PRO A 206 12.86 -24.64 -16.62
N ILE A 207 13.77 -24.11 -17.45
CA ILE A 207 13.77 -22.68 -17.78
C ILE A 207 12.50 -22.29 -18.56
N LYS A 208 11.84 -23.23 -19.24
CA LYS A 208 10.52 -23.01 -19.88
C LYS A 208 9.38 -22.82 -18.88
N GLN A 209 9.59 -23.11 -17.60
CA GLN A 209 8.64 -22.82 -16.53
C GLN A 209 9.02 -21.56 -15.75
N VAL A 210 10.06 -20.84 -16.18
CA VAL A 210 10.52 -19.60 -15.53
C VAL A 210 10.08 -18.39 -16.33
N VAL A 211 9.58 -17.39 -15.62
CA VAL A 211 9.30 -16.04 -16.11
C VAL A 211 10.11 -15.04 -15.29
N ALA A 212 10.69 -14.03 -15.95
CA ALA A 212 11.31 -12.89 -15.28
C ALA A 212 10.45 -11.65 -15.37
N VAL A 213 10.37 -10.90 -14.27
CA VAL A 213 9.83 -9.54 -14.24
C VAL A 213 10.94 -8.58 -13.82
N THR A 214 11.46 -7.79 -14.76
CA THR A 214 12.70 -7.02 -14.53
C THR A 214 12.86 -5.80 -15.43
N ALA A 215 13.71 -4.84 -15.01
CA ALA A 215 14.19 -3.78 -15.89
C ALA A 215 15.45 -4.21 -16.66
N ASN A 216 16.17 -5.22 -16.17
CA ASN A 216 17.42 -5.71 -16.75
C ASN A 216 17.17 -6.93 -17.64
N VAL A 217 16.62 -6.68 -18.83
CA VAL A 217 16.28 -7.70 -19.83
C VAL A 217 17.50 -8.53 -20.23
N GLU A 218 18.66 -7.90 -20.38
CA GLU A 218 19.90 -8.57 -20.77
C GLU A 218 20.33 -9.62 -19.74
N ALA A 219 20.28 -9.30 -18.45
CA ALA A 219 20.62 -10.27 -17.40
C ALA A 219 19.66 -11.47 -17.37
N ALA A 220 18.36 -11.26 -17.62
CA ALA A 220 17.40 -12.35 -17.73
C ALA A 220 17.66 -13.25 -18.95
N LEU A 221 18.00 -12.67 -20.11
CA LEU A 221 18.41 -13.41 -21.30
C LEU A 221 19.69 -14.21 -21.07
N ASN A 222 20.68 -13.63 -20.39
CA ASN A 222 21.94 -14.29 -20.05
C ASN A 222 21.74 -15.48 -19.09
N LEU A 223 20.69 -15.45 -18.25
CA LEU A 223 20.27 -16.59 -17.42
C LEU A 223 19.55 -17.69 -18.24
N GLY A 224 19.24 -17.42 -19.51
CA GLY A 224 18.57 -18.35 -20.42
C GLY A 224 17.05 -18.24 -20.44
N ILE A 225 16.47 -17.22 -19.79
CA ILE A 225 15.02 -17.01 -19.81
C ILE A 225 14.59 -16.65 -21.23
N LEU A 226 13.52 -17.30 -21.69
CA LEU A 226 12.99 -17.08 -23.04
C LEU A 226 12.54 -15.61 -23.20
N PRO A 227 12.79 -14.96 -24.35
CA PRO A 227 12.37 -13.58 -24.58
C PRO A 227 10.87 -13.33 -24.29
N ASP A 228 10.01 -14.28 -24.67
CA ASP A 228 8.56 -14.18 -24.43
C ASP A 228 8.16 -14.38 -22.96
N HIS A 229 9.09 -14.85 -22.12
CA HIS A 229 8.95 -15.03 -20.67
C HIS A 229 9.63 -13.90 -19.89
N ILE A 230 10.09 -12.84 -20.56
CA ILE A 230 10.62 -11.65 -19.90
C ILE A 230 9.58 -10.54 -20.02
N PHE A 231 9.07 -10.13 -18.86
CA PHE A 231 8.21 -8.97 -18.72
C PHE A 231 8.99 -7.78 -18.19
N GLN A 232 8.90 -6.68 -18.91
CA GLN A 232 9.66 -5.49 -18.63
C GLN A 232 8.99 -4.64 -17.54
N ILE A 233 9.80 -4.12 -16.62
CA ILE A 233 9.47 -2.95 -15.82
C ILE A 233 10.45 -1.82 -16.13
N TRP A 234 9.98 -0.58 -16.05
CA TRP A 234 10.81 0.57 -16.41
C TRP A 234 11.47 1.22 -15.19
N ASP A 235 12.56 1.95 -15.42
CA ASP A 235 13.34 2.57 -14.35
C ASP A 235 12.57 3.64 -13.56
N TRP A 236 11.59 4.29 -14.19
CA TRP A 236 10.69 5.25 -13.54
C TRP A 236 9.62 4.58 -12.66
N VAL A 237 9.53 3.25 -12.65
CA VAL A 237 8.69 2.48 -11.72
C VAL A 237 9.51 2.20 -10.46
N GLY A 238 9.19 2.89 -9.37
CA GLY A 238 9.75 2.59 -8.05
C GLY A 238 9.25 1.24 -7.54
N GLY A 239 10.10 0.47 -6.85
CA GLY A 239 9.76 -0.89 -6.38
C GLY A 239 8.46 -0.93 -5.56
N ARG A 240 8.34 -0.08 -4.54
CA ARG A 240 7.13 0.06 -3.70
C ARG A 240 5.90 0.62 -4.43
N TYR A 241 6.05 1.08 -5.67
CA TYR A 241 4.97 1.54 -6.54
C TYR A 241 4.73 0.59 -7.74
N SER A 242 5.36 -0.59 -7.75
CA SER A 242 5.44 -1.46 -8.94
C SER A 242 4.26 -2.41 -9.14
N LEU A 243 3.38 -2.55 -8.14
CA LEU A 243 2.20 -3.43 -8.16
C LEU A 243 1.41 -3.38 -9.49
N TRP A 244 1.30 -2.20 -10.07
CA TRP A 244 0.49 -1.92 -11.26
C TRP A 244 1.16 -2.33 -12.59
N SER A 245 2.43 -2.72 -12.54
CA SER A 245 3.22 -3.15 -13.70
C SER A 245 3.12 -4.66 -13.93
N ALA A 246 4.02 -5.22 -14.71
CA ALA A 246 4.20 -6.68 -14.84
C ALA A 246 4.48 -7.40 -13.51
N ILE A 247 4.85 -6.68 -12.45
CA ILE A 247 4.91 -7.24 -11.08
C ILE A 247 3.54 -7.79 -10.63
N GLY A 248 2.45 -7.28 -11.21
CA GLY A 248 1.09 -7.81 -11.01
C GLY A 248 0.78 -9.12 -11.75
N LEU A 249 1.70 -9.68 -12.55
CA LEU A 249 1.50 -10.97 -13.23
C LEU A 249 0.97 -12.10 -12.33
N PRO A 250 1.52 -12.38 -11.13
CA PRO A 250 0.94 -13.36 -10.19
C PRO A 250 -0.52 -13.06 -9.82
N ILE A 251 -0.94 -11.78 -9.77
CA ILE A 251 -2.34 -11.42 -9.50
C ILE A 251 -3.22 -11.81 -10.68
N ALA A 252 -2.81 -11.49 -11.90
CA ALA A 252 -3.56 -11.82 -13.10
C ALA A 252 -3.66 -13.33 -13.32
N LEU A 253 -2.60 -14.09 -13.01
CA LEU A 253 -2.62 -15.55 -13.02
C LEU A 253 -3.55 -16.13 -11.95
N ALA A 254 -3.57 -15.56 -10.75
CA ALA A 254 -4.38 -16.01 -9.63
C ALA A 254 -5.87 -15.70 -9.80
N LEU A 255 -6.22 -14.50 -10.28
CA LEU A 255 -7.59 -13.98 -10.25
C LEU A 255 -8.19 -13.81 -11.65
N GLY A 256 -7.37 -13.90 -12.70
CA GLY A 256 -7.75 -13.63 -14.09
C GLY A 256 -7.50 -12.18 -14.50
N ASN A 257 -7.42 -11.97 -15.81
CA ASN A 257 -7.19 -10.64 -16.41
C ASN A 257 -8.29 -9.64 -16.02
N ASP A 258 -9.56 -10.05 -16.00
CA ASP A 258 -10.68 -9.14 -15.69
C ASP A 258 -10.56 -8.55 -14.27
N ALA A 259 -10.17 -9.37 -13.30
CA ALA A 259 -9.97 -8.92 -11.91
C ALA A 259 -8.77 -7.96 -11.82
N PHE A 260 -7.68 -8.26 -12.54
CA PHE A 260 -6.52 -7.37 -12.59
C PHE A 260 -6.84 -6.04 -13.28
N ASP A 261 -7.60 -6.05 -14.38
CA ASP A 261 -8.04 -4.84 -15.08
C ASP A 261 -8.98 -3.99 -14.21
N GLN A 262 -9.88 -4.61 -13.43
CA GLN A 262 -10.71 -3.89 -12.44
C GLN A 262 -9.88 -3.26 -11.32
N LEU A 263 -8.83 -3.95 -10.85
CA LEU A 263 -7.90 -3.38 -9.88
C LEU A 263 -7.18 -2.15 -10.46
N LEU A 264 -6.67 -2.24 -11.69
CA LEU A 264 -6.04 -1.11 -12.38
C LEU A 264 -7.03 0.05 -12.56
N ALA A 265 -8.27 -0.25 -12.94
CA ALA A 265 -9.32 0.76 -13.13
C ALA A 265 -9.67 1.48 -11.83
N GLY A 266 -9.79 0.77 -10.70
CA GLY A 266 -10.02 1.38 -9.39
C GLY A 266 -8.89 2.34 -8.98
N ALA A 267 -7.64 1.93 -9.21
CA ALA A 267 -6.49 2.77 -8.93
C ALA A 267 -6.39 3.97 -9.90
N ALA A 268 -6.76 3.81 -11.17
CA ALA A 268 -6.84 4.90 -12.14
C ALA A 268 -7.94 5.91 -11.79
N ALA A 269 -9.07 5.44 -11.26
CA ALA A 269 -10.12 6.34 -10.77
C ALA A 269 -9.63 7.17 -9.57
N MET A 270 -8.88 6.58 -8.64
CA MET A 270 -8.27 7.33 -7.53
C MET A 270 -7.19 8.31 -8.01
N ASP A 271 -6.42 7.96 -9.04
CA ASP A 271 -5.47 8.87 -9.68
C ASP A 271 -6.19 10.11 -10.25
N GLU A 272 -7.30 9.89 -10.95
CA GLU A 272 -8.12 10.97 -11.50
C GLU A 272 -8.72 11.85 -10.40
N HIS A 273 -9.21 11.24 -9.31
CA HIS A 273 -9.65 11.96 -8.11
C HIS A 273 -8.53 12.82 -7.53
N PHE A 274 -7.34 12.25 -7.34
CA PHE A 274 -6.18 12.98 -6.83
C PHE A 274 -5.78 14.14 -7.76
N ARG A 275 -5.83 13.91 -9.08
CA ARG A 275 -5.44 14.88 -10.09
C ARG A 275 -6.39 16.08 -10.17
N HIS A 276 -7.70 15.84 -10.12
CA HIS A 276 -8.69 16.86 -10.48
C HIS A 276 -9.59 17.35 -9.34
N ALA A 277 -9.74 16.60 -8.23
CA ALA A 277 -10.57 17.07 -7.13
C ALA A 277 -9.98 18.34 -6.48
N PRO A 278 -10.81 19.34 -6.14
CA PRO A 278 -10.43 20.47 -5.29
C PRO A 278 -9.80 20.00 -3.99
N ILE A 279 -8.82 20.73 -3.45
CA ILE A 279 -7.99 20.31 -2.31
C ILE A 279 -8.86 19.86 -1.12
N GLU A 280 -9.90 20.61 -0.80
CA GLU A 280 -10.85 20.36 0.29
C GLU A 280 -11.67 19.07 0.13
N ALA A 281 -11.86 18.60 -1.11
CA ALA A 281 -12.57 17.37 -1.45
C ALA A 281 -11.64 16.24 -1.93
N ASN A 282 -10.32 16.46 -1.90
CA ASN A 282 -9.33 15.52 -2.41
C ASN A 282 -8.87 14.57 -1.29
N ALA A 283 -9.38 13.33 -1.28
CA ALA A 283 -9.17 12.40 -0.18
C ALA A 283 -7.69 12.09 0.09
N PRO A 284 -6.85 11.77 -0.92
CA PRO A 284 -5.41 11.59 -0.68
C PRO A 284 -4.71 12.84 -0.12
N VAL A 285 -5.05 14.04 -0.60
CA VAL A 285 -4.46 15.29 -0.09
C VAL A 285 -4.86 15.54 1.36
N GLN A 286 -6.15 15.38 1.67
CA GLN A 286 -6.66 15.60 3.02
C GLN A 286 -6.14 14.58 4.02
N MET A 287 -5.95 13.33 3.59
CA MET A 287 -5.29 12.30 4.39
C MET A 287 -3.81 12.65 4.63
N ALA A 288 -3.09 13.15 3.62
CA ALA A 288 -1.70 13.60 3.76
C ALA A 288 -1.57 14.81 4.71
N LEU A 289 -2.46 15.81 4.61
CA LEU A 289 -2.51 16.97 5.50
C LEU A 289 -2.77 16.55 6.96
N ALA A 290 -3.72 15.64 7.19
CA ALA A 290 -3.95 15.06 8.51
C ALA A 290 -2.70 14.35 9.05
N GLY A 291 -1.98 13.62 8.20
CA GLY A 291 -0.67 13.04 8.53
C GLY A 291 0.37 14.09 8.96
N VAL A 292 0.48 15.20 8.22
CA VAL A 292 1.41 16.30 8.56
C VAL A 292 1.01 16.99 9.86
N VAL A 293 -0.29 17.24 10.08
CA VAL A 293 -0.83 17.75 11.34
C VAL A 293 -0.40 16.85 12.51
N ASN A 294 -0.69 15.55 12.39
CA ASN A 294 -0.39 14.59 13.46
C ASN A 294 1.11 14.48 13.73
N ARG A 295 1.91 14.38 12.67
CA ARG A 295 3.35 14.13 12.77
C ARG A 295 4.14 15.36 13.22
N SER A 296 3.86 16.51 12.63
CA SER A 296 4.72 17.69 12.72
C SER A 296 4.18 18.75 13.67
N ALA A 297 2.87 18.84 13.86
CA ALA A 297 2.26 19.79 14.80
C ALA A 297 1.91 19.16 16.14
N LEU A 298 1.38 17.93 16.13
CA LEU A 298 0.97 17.21 17.35
C LEU A 298 2.06 16.28 17.91
N GLY A 299 3.08 15.96 17.11
CA GLY A 299 4.25 15.21 17.57
C GLY A 299 4.03 13.70 17.70
N TYR A 300 3.07 13.14 16.96
CA TYR A 300 2.90 11.69 16.86
C TYR A 300 3.97 11.07 15.98
N ASP A 301 4.83 10.23 16.54
CA ASP A 301 5.95 9.63 15.81
C ASP A 301 5.58 8.38 15.00
N SER A 302 4.35 7.88 15.16
CA SER A 302 3.88 6.66 14.50
C SER A 302 2.45 6.78 13.98
N LEU A 303 2.09 5.89 13.06
CA LEU A 303 0.75 5.74 12.47
C LEU A 303 0.33 4.27 12.55
N VAL A 304 -0.86 4.02 13.09
CA VAL A 304 -1.47 2.69 13.12
C VAL A 304 -2.37 2.51 11.91
N ILE A 305 -2.19 1.41 11.17
CA ILE A 305 -3.15 0.97 10.15
C ILE A 305 -3.91 -0.24 10.71
N ALA A 306 -5.22 -0.08 10.91
CA ALA A 306 -6.08 -1.09 11.51
C ALA A 306 -7.18 -1.52 10.51
N PRO A 307 -6.93 -2.50 9.62
CA PRO A 307 -7.93 -3.01 8.71
C PRO A 307 -8.90 -3.95 9.44
N TYR A 308 -10.17 -3.57 9.50
CA TYR A 308 -11.29 -4.42 9.91
C TYR A 308 -11.79 -5.26 8.74
N ASP A 309 -10.85 -6.03 8.19
CA ASP A 309 -11.07 -7.07 7.20
C ASP A 309 -9.85 -8.02 7.24
N SER A 310 -10.08 -9.31 7.50
CA SER A 310 -9.01 -10.30 7.66
C SER A 310 -8.28 -10.62 6.34
N ARG A 311 -8.88 -10.30 5.20
CA ARG A 311 -8.28 -10.47 3.87
C ARG A 311 -7.17 -9.44 3.63
N LEU A 312 -7.28 -8.26 4.25
CA LEU A 312 -6.31 -7.16 4.20
C LEU A 312 -5.09 -7.34 5.13
N TYR A 313 -4.84 -8.56 5.62
CA TYR A 313 -3.74 -8.86 6.55
C TYR A 313 -2.37 -8.30 6.13
N HIS A 314 -2.06 -8.31 4.82
CA HIS A 314 -0.78 -7.82 4.30
C HIS A 314 -0.75 -6.33 3.97
N ILE A 315 -1.81 -5.56 4.28
CA ILE A 315 -1.84 -4.13 3.97
C ILE A 315 -0.80 -3.36 4.79
N VAL A 316 -0.56 -3.78 6.04
CA VAL A 316 0.41 -3.16 6.94
C VAL A 316 1.84 -3.31 6.41
N PRO A 317 2.38 -4.51 6.13
CA PRO A 317 3.74 -4.62 5.58
C PRO A 317 3.90 -3.97 4.21
N TRP A 318 2.85 -3.96 3.37
CA TRP A 318 2.87 -3.20 2.12
C TRP A 318 2.96 -1.69 2.36
N ALA A 319 2.13 -1.15 3.25
CA ALA A 319 2.12 0.28 3.60
C ALA A 319 3.40 0.71 4.33
N GLN A 320 3.99 -0.14 5.16
CA GLN A 320 5.28 0.10 5.80
C GLN A 320 6.35 0.41 4.76
N GLN A 321 6.45 -0.42 3.73
CA GLN A 321 7.40 -0.16 2.66
C GLN A 321 7.04 1.11 1.89
N LEU A 322 5.77 1.27 1.52
CA LEU A 322 5.31 2.43 0.75
C LEU A 322 5.62 3.75 1.46
N GLU A 323 5.29 3.86 2.74
CA GLU A 323 5.42 5.07 3.54
C GLU A 323 6.84 5.26 4.05
N MET A 324 7.40 4.29 4.77
CA MET A 324 8.65 4.47 5.51
C MET A 324 9.85 4.57 4.57
N GLU A 325 9.87 3.81 3.47
CA GLU A 325 10.95 3.89 2.47
C GLU A 325 10.83 5.17 1.61
N SER A 326 9.62 5.71 1.43
CA SER A 326 9.40 6.97 0.70
C SER A 326 9.72 8.20 1.54
N LEU A 327 9.18 8.24 2.76
CA LEU A 327 9.11 9.42 3.60
C LEU A 327 10.12 9.40 4.77
N GLY A 328 10.78 8.28 5.04
CA GLY A 328 11.88 8.17 6.00
C GLY A 328 13.15 8.84 5.49
N LYS A 329 13.11 10.17 5.36
CA LYS A 329 14.17 11.01 4.77
C LYS A 329 14.63 12.08 5.74
N THR A 330 15.83 12.61 5.50
CA THR A 330 16.46 13.62 6.37
C THR A 330 16.79 14.92 5.64
N ALA A 331 16.71 14.94 4.30
CA ALA A 331 17.11 16.08 3.47
C ALA A 331 16.04 16.47 2.44
N THR A 332 16.06 17.74 2.05
CA THR A 332 15.23 18.34 1.00
C THR A 332 15.90 18.19 -0.38
N GLN A 333 15.23 18.69 -1.42
CA GLN A 333 15.70 18.64 -2.80
C GLN A 333 17.06 19.31 -3.03
N ASP A 334 17.38 20.38 -2.30
CA ASP A 334 18.67 21.10 -2.39
C ASP A 334 19.77 20.49 -1.49
N GLY A 335 19.49 19.34 -0.86
CA GLY A 335 20.41 18.65 0.05
C GLY A 335 20.49 19.25 1.45
N SER A 336 19.74 20.32 1.74
CA SER A 336 19.68 20.86 3.10
C SER A 336 18.87 19.95 4.04
N PRO A 337 19.09 20.00 5.37
CA PRO A 337 18.30 19.21 6.31
C PRO A 337 16.81 19.56 6.25
N ALA A 338 15.94 18.55 6.38
CA ALA A 338 14.48 18.73 6.34
C ALA A 338 13.96 19.78 7.35
N GLY A 339 14.60 19.87 8.53
CA GLY A 339 14.30 20.88 9.55
C GLY A 339 12.96 20.68 10.28
N VAL A 340 12.20 19.66 9.90
CA VAL A 340 10.94 19.21 10.52
C VAL A 340 10.90 17.68 10.52
N PRO A 341 10.06 17.04 11.33
CA PRO A 341 9.90 15.59 11.27
C PRO A 341 9.33 15.15 9.91
N THR A 342 9.82 14.02 9.40
CA THR A 342 9.37 13.42 8.12
C THR A 342 8.39 12.26 8.37
N GLY A 343 8.39 11.20 7.56
CA GLY A 343 7.40 10.12 7.67
C GLY A 343 7.32 9.47 9.06
N PRO A 344 6.12 9.04 9.51
CA PRO A 344 5.96 8.31 10.77
C PRO A 344 6.45 6.85 10.64
N ALA A 345 6.71 6.20 11.77
CA ALA A 345 6.79 4.74 11.81
C ALA A 345 5.40 4.15 11.58
N VAL A 346 5.24 3.28 10.59
CA VAL A 346 3.96 2.63 10.28
C VAL A 346 3.92 1.25 10.90
N TRP A 347 2.83 0.93 11.58
CA TRP A 347 2.60 -0.38 12.19
C TRP A 347 1.11 -0.68 12.29
N GLY A 348 0.74 -1.90 12.65
CA GLY A 348 -0.67 -2.27 12.74
C GLY A 348 -0.92 -3.77 12.66
N MET A 349 -2.19 -4.12 12.74
CA MET A 349 -2.71 -5.48 12.68
C MET A 349 -4.21 -5.42 12.34
N SER A 350 -4.73 -6.47 11.71
CA SER A 350 -6.17 -6.58 11.43
C SER A 350 -7.02 -6.50 12.69
N GLY A 351 -8.17 -5.83 12.58
CA GLY A 351 -9.24 -5.93 13.57
C GLY A 351 -9.95 -7.29 13.46
N THR A 352 -10.38 -7.91 14.56
CA THR A 352 -10.34 -7.43 15.96
C THR A 352 -9.06 -7.81 16.72
N ASP A 353 -8.13 -8.55 16.11
CA ASP A 353 -6.91 -9.05 16.78
C ASP A 353 -6.07 -7.92 17.39
N CYS A 354 -5.99 -6.78 16.70
CA CYS A 354 -5.31 -5.58 17.20
C CYS A 354 -5.88 -5.09 18.54
N GLN A 355 -7.19 -5.22 18.75
CA GLN A 355 -7.88 -4.79 19.98
C GLN A 355 -7.37 -5.54 21.21
N HIS A 356 -7.03 -6.81 21.02
CA HIS A 356 -6.55 -7.70 22.08
C HIS A 356 -5.02 -7.78 22.15
N THR A 357 -4.31 -6.97 21.34
CA THR A 357 -2.85 -6.99 21.27
C THR A 357 -2.25 -5.69 21.81
N PHE A 358 -2.66 -4.53 21.27
CA PHE A 358 -2.01 -3.25 21.57
C PHE A 358 -2.98 -2.07 21.77
N PHE A 359 -4.29 -2.25 21.61
CA PHE A 359 -5.25 -1.16 21.82
C PHE A 359 -5.29 -0.67 23.27
N GLN A 360 -4.91 -1.51 24.23
CA GLN A 360 -4.65 -1.08 25.61
C GLN A 360 -3.67 0.10 25.66
N TRP A 361 -2.56 0.01 24.91
CA TRP A 361 -1.60 1.10 24.79
C TRP A 361 -2.20 2.30 24.05
N LEU A 362 -2.94 2.10 22.96
CA LEU A 362 -3.59 3.20 22.24
C LEU A 362 -4.60 3.99 23.08
N HIS A 363 -5.32 3.34 23.99
CA HIS A 363 -6.32 3.98 24.83
C HIS A 363 -5.77 4.67 26.07
N GLN A 364 -4.70 4.14 26.68
CA GLN A 364 -4.24 4.60 27.99
C GLN A 364 -2.83 5.21 27.99
N ASP A 365 -2.06 5.05 26.92
CA ASP A 365 -0.79 5.77 26.80
C ASP A 365 -1.05 7.28 26.70
N THR A 366 -0.23 8.07 27.40
CA THR A 366 -0.34 9.53 27.43
C THR A 366 -0.19 10.21 26.08
N ARG A 367 0.42 9.54 25.09
CA ARG A 367 0.51 10.00 23.70
C ARG A 367 -0.35 9.13 22.80
N GLY A 368 -0.17 7.82 22.82
CA GLY A 368 -0.81 6.93 21.86
C GLY A 368 -0.36 7.18 20.41
N ALA A 369 -1.21 6.89 19.43
CA ALA A 369 -0.94 7.13 18.01
C ALA A 369 -2.24 7.39 17.21
N PRO A 370 -2.19 8.17 16.11
CA PRO A 370 -3.24 8.23 15.10
C PRO A 370 -3.50 6.85 14.50
N VAL A 371 -4.76 6.60 14.15
CA VAL A 371 -5.22 5.31 13.62
C VAL A 371 -6.02 5.50 12.34
N ASP A 372 -5.57 4.85 11.27
CA ASP A 372 -6.33 4.66 10.04
C ASP A 372 -7.18 3.39 10.17
N PHE A 373 -8.45 3.57 10.47
CA PHE A 373 -9.44 2.50 10.46
C PHE A 373 -9.92 2.25 9.03
N ILE A 374 -9.73 1.02 8.53
CA ILE A 374 -10.16 0.63 7.19
C ILE A 374 -11.22 -0.46 7.33
N LEU A 375 -12.41 -0.29 6.76
CA LEU A 375 -13.49 -1.27 6.84
C LEU A 375 -14.21 -1.41 5.50
N CYS A 376 -14.63 -2.63 5.17
CA CYS A 376 -15.53 -2.88 4.05
C CYS A 376 -16.99 -2.77 4.54
N GLU A 377 -17.79 -1.94 3.88
CA GLU A 377 -19.20 -1.76 4.26
C GLU A 377 -20.02 -3.03 4.05
N GLN A 378 -19.75 -3.75 2.96
CA GLN A 378 -20.45 -4.99 2.60
C GLN A 378 -19.51 -6.20 2.70
N PRO A 379 -19.98 -7.35 3.23
CA PRO A 379 -19.22 -8.58 3.23
C PRO A 379 -19.32 -9.28 1.87
N ASP A 380 -18.34 -10.14 1.56
CA ASP A 380 -18.37 -11.07 0.42
C ASP A 380 -18.71 -12.51 0.84
N HIS A 381 -19.18 -12.71 2.07
CA HIS A 381 -19.51 -14.00 2.67
C HIS A 381 -20.94 -14.02 3.25
N ALA A 382 -21.48 -15.23 3.49
CA ALA A 382 -22.86 -15.40 3.96
C ALA A 382 -23.10 -15.06 5.46
N TYR A 383 -22.05 -14.92 6.27
CA TYR A 383 -22.15 -14.74 7.73
C TYR A 383 -22.45 -13.29 8.17
N ALA A 384 -23.64 -12.77 7.86
CA ALA A 384 -24.02 -11.38 8.13
C ALA A 384 -23.79 -10.93 9.59
N ARG A 385 -24.14 -11.77 10.58
CA ARG A 385 -23.95 -11.45 12.00
C ARG A 385 -22.48 -11.20 12.37
N HIS A 386 -21.55 -11.95 11.77
CA HIS A 386 -20.12 -11.75 12.04
C HIS A 386 -19.65 -10.40 11.47
N HIS A 387 -20.16 -10.01 10.30
CA HIS A 387 -19.86 -8.72 9.68
C HIS A 387 -20.42 -7.54 10.49
N GLU A 388 -21.64 -7.65 11.00
CA GLU A 388 -22.22 -6.66 11.92
C GLU A 388 -21.35 -6.46 13.17
N LEU A 389 -20.91 -7.55 13.79
CA LEU A 389 -20.02 -7.49 14.96
C LEU A 389 -18.68 -6.85 14.61
N LEU A 390 -18.12 -7.14 13.44
CA LEU A 390 -16.87 -6.54 12.97
C LEU A 390 -17.00 -5.02 12.79
N ILE A 391 -18.06 -4.56 12.12
CA ILE A 391 -18.35 -3.14 11.95
C ILE A 391 -18.57 -2.46 13.31
N ALA A 392 -19.40 -3.05 14.18
CA ALA A 392 -19.68 -2.50 15.50
C ALA A 392 -18.39 -2.30 16.31
N ASN A 393 -17.49 -3.29 16.27
CA ASN A 393 -16.17 -3.21 16.91
C ASN A 393 -15.30 -2.09 16.32
N CYS A 394 -15.23 -1.95 14.99
CA CYS A 394 -14.48 -0.88 14.34
C CYS A 394 -14.95 0.51 14.79
N LEU A 395 -16.26 0.74 14.69
CA LEU A 395 -16.88 2.02 15.03
C LEU A 395 -16.80 2.32 16.53
N ALA A 396 -16.97 1.30 17.39
CA ALA A 396 -16.83 1.45 18.84
C ALA A 396 -15.40 1.84 19.22
N GLN A 397 -14.38 1.21 18.63
CA GLN A 397 -12.99 1.55 18.90
C GLN A 397 -12.63 2.96 18.45
N ARG A 398 -13.05 3.36 17.23
CA ARG A 398 -12.92 4.75 16.76
C ARG A 398 -13.59 5.73 17.72
N SER A 399 -14.81 5.43 18.19
CA SER A 399 -15.54 6.28 19.12
C SER A 399 -14.87 6.35 20.49
N ALA A 400 -14.34 5.24 20.99
CA ALA A 400 -13.67 5.18 22.29
C ALA A 400 -12.38 6.01 22.28
N LEU A 401 -11.56 5.93 21.21
CA LEU A 401 -10.36 6.77 21.07
C LEU A 401 -10.70 8.26 21.00
N LEU A 402 -11.81 8.62 20.35
CA LEU A 402 -12.22 10.01 20.21
C LEU A 402 -12.76 10.61 21.52
N ARG A 403 -13.60 9.86 22.23
CA ARG A 403 -14.34 10.38 23.39
C ARG A 403 -13.63 10.15 24.72
N GLY A 404 -12.87 9.07 24.82
CA GLY A 404 -12.36 8.58 26.10
C GLY A 404 -13.50 8.27 27.08
N LYS A 405 -13.14 8.21 28.36
CA LYS A 405 -14.07 8.17 29.49
C LYS A 405 -13.49 9.06 30.59
N THR A 406 -14.28 9.98 31.14
CA THR A 406 -13.80 10.85 32.21
C THR A 406 -13.69 10.10 33.54
N TYR A 407 -12.96 10.67 34.49
CA TYR A 407 -12.89 10.12 35.84
C TYR A 407 -14.27 10.00 36.49
N GLU A 408 -15.12 11.01 36.32
CA GLU A 408 -16.47 11.04 36.90
C GLU A 408 -17.38 9.96 36.30
N GLU A 409 -17.30 9.75 34.97
CA GLU A 409 -18.03 8.69 34.29
C GLU A 409 -17.58 7.31 34.78
N ALA A 410 -16.26 7.09 34.87
CA ALA A 410 -15.71 5.83 35.38
C ALA A 410 -16.08 5.59 36.85
N LEU A 411 -15.97 6.61 37.70
CA LEU A 411 -16.31 6.51 39.12
C LEU A 411 -17.80 6.19 39.33
N ALA A 412 -18.70 6.81 38.55
CA ALA A 412 -20.12 6.54 38.62
C ALA A 412 -20.46 5.08 38.25
N GLU A 413 -19.82 4.53 37.22
CA GLU A 413 -19.98 3.13 36.83
C GLU A 413 -19.44 2.16 37.88
N THR A 414 -18.23 2.42 38.41
CA THR A 414 -17.59 1.57 39.42
C THR A 414 -18.38 1.61 40.74
N SER A 415 -18.91 2.77 41.14
CA SER A 415 -19.73 2.94 42.35
C SER A 415 -21.02 2.13 42.35
N ALA A 416 -21.51 1.74 41.17
CA ALA A 416 -22.70 0.90 41.06
C ALA A 416 -22.43 -0.58 41.38
N ASN A 417 -21.17 -1.04 41.26
CA ASN A 417 -20.83 -2.46 41.29
C ASN A 417 -19.76 -2.83 42.33
N GLU A 418 -18.96 -1.88 42.82
CA GLU A 418 -17.84 -2.12 43.71
C GLU A 418 -18.03 -1.45 45.07
N SER A 419 -17.58 -2.13 46.13
CA SER A 419 -17.67 -1.61 47.50
C SER A 419 -16.67 -0.50 47.81
N ASN A 420 -15.63 -0.34 46.98
CA ASN A 420 -14.63 0.72 47.12
C ASN A 420 -14.25 1.28 45.72
N PRO A 421 -15.09 2.15 45.15
CA PRO A 421 -14.99 2.55 43.75
C PRO A 421 -13.87 3.57 43.45
N GLU A 422 -13.23 4.13 44.48
CA GLU A 422 -12.11 5.07 44.33
C GLU A 422 -10.75 4.37 44.15
N ARG A 423 -10.65 3.08 44.46
CA ARG A 423 -9.43 2.26 44.33
C ARG A 423 -9.35 1.62 42.96
#